data_AF-A0A7J4V0K4-F1
#
_entry.id   AF-A0A7J4V0K4-F1
#
_cell.length_a   1.000
_cell.length_b   1.000
_cell.length_c   1.000
_cell.angle_alpha   90.00
_cell.angle_beta   90.00
_cell.angle_gamma   90.00
#
_symmetry.space_group_name_H-M   'P 1'
#
loop_
_entity.id
_entity.type
_entity.pdbx_description
1 polymer ?
#
loop_
_entity_poly.entity_id
_entity_poly.type
_entity_poly.pdbx_seq_one_letter_code
_entity_poly.pdbx_strand_id
1 'polypeptide(L)'
;LEAIADNAGGDLRAAVNDIQMLVEGRSEVVSENTTVLAERNQNRELAESLRTMFGATTVKAAQDATLDLDKLPDELEKWIEESIPSEMTDSRDLADAFDALSRANVYLKRTRTLQHYGMWSYARTMMTAGVALSRRHGRRPHVSEYRFPSSFIVMSRAKGTTAAKDSLRTKLSPQFHTSGKRFKEDVLPSLVMLARRDRDILVKLVLDAELDDGDVAYLLGSEPGSSGVEAVMAKVRVVKGEDEPGKAVKAKGRPKGRSLGDF
;
A
#
# COMPACT_ATOMS: atom_id res chain seq x y z
N LEU A 1 -12.48 -20.36 25.73
CA LEU A 1 -12.86 -19.00 25.29
C LEU A 1 -11.67 -18.05 25.35
N GLU A 2 -10.92 -17.99 26.45
CA GLU A 2 -9.70 -17.17 26.59
C GLU A 2 -8.68 -17.44 25.47
N ALA A 3 -8.37 -18.72 25.20
CA ALA A 3 -7.51 -19.12 24.08
C ALA A 3 -8.00 -18.62 22.69
N ILE A 4 -9.32 -18.49 22.48
CA ILE A 4 -9.88 -17.97 21.21
C ILE A 4 -9.75 -16.44 21.17
N ALA A 5 -9.98 -15.77 22.31
CA ALA A 5 -9.81 -14.32 22.41
C ALA A 5 -8.35 -13.90 22.18
N ASP A 6 -7.40 -14.66 22.75
CA ASP A 6 -5.97 -14.44 22.55
C ASP A 6 -5.54 -14.69 21.11
N ASN A 7 -6.09 -15.74 20.47
CA ASN A 7 -5.78 -16.05 19.08
C ASN A 7 -6.40 -15.05 18.08
N ALA A 8 -7.58 -14.52 18.38
CA ALA A 8 -8.26 -13.53 17.53
C ALA A 8 -7.63 -12.14 17.58
N GLY A 9 -6.77 -11.85 18.57
CA GLY A 9 -6.02 -10.60 18.66
C GLY A 9 -6.90 -9.34 18.66
N GLY A 10 -8.14 -9.44 19.12
CA GLY A 10 -9.13 -8.35 19.14
C GLY A 10 -10.02 -8.21 17.90
N ASP A 11 -9.88 -9.07 16.88
CA ASP A 11 -10.82 -9.12 15.75
C ASP A 11 -12.05 -9.98 16.10
N LEU A 12 -13.17 -9.32 16.40
CA LEU A 12 -14.45 -9.96 16.71
C LEU A 12 -14.94 -10.89 15.59
N ARG A 13 -14.70 -10.54 14.32
CA ARG A 13 -15.16 -11.34 13.19
C ARG A 13 -14.37 -12.66 13.11
N ALA A 14 -13.06 -12.58 13.34
CA ALA A 14 -12.20 -13.75 13.41
C ALA A 14 -12.60 -14.66 14.59
N ALA A 15 -12.86 -14.09 15.76
CA ALA A 15 -13.30 -14.83 16.94
C ALA A 15 -14.63 -15.58 16.70
N VAL A 16 -15.61 -14.93 16.04
CA VAL A 16 -16.89 -15.57 15.71
C VAL A 16 -16.69 -16.73 14.73
N ASN A 17 -15.84 -16.56 13.71
CA ASN A 17 -15.55 -17.64 12.77
C ASN A 17 -14.85 -18.83 13.45
N ASP A 18 -13.94 -18.58 14.40
CA ASP A 18 -13.25 -19.63 15.13
C ASP A 18 -14.20 -20.40 16.06
N ILE A 19 -15.12 -19.68 16.71
CA ILE A 19 -16.21 -20.30 17.48
C ILE A 19 -17.09 -21.14 16.56
N GLN A 20 -17.48 -20.61 15.39
CA GLN A 20 -18.29 -21.35 14.44
C GLN A 20 -17.58 -22.63 13.99
N MET A 21 -16.30 -22.56 13.59
CA MET A 21 -15.52 -23.75 13.21
C MET A 21 -15.44 -24.80 14.31
N LEU A 22 -15.33 -24.38 15.57
CA LEU A 22 -15.26 -25.31 16.70
C LEU A 22 -16.60 -25.96 17.06
N VAL A 23 -17.71 -25.28 16.78
CA VAL A 23 -19.07 -25.74 17.08
C VAL A 23 -19.68 -26.51 15.91
N GLU A 24 -19.28 -26.23 14.68
CA GLU A 24 -19.86 -26.83 13.48
C GLU A 24 -19.58 -28.34 13.44
N GLY A 25 -20.65 -29.13 13.60
CA GLY A 25 -20.60 -30.59 13.66
C GLY A 25 -20.35 -31.20 15.04
N ARG A 26 -20.39 -30.41 16.13
CA ARG A 26 -20.18 -30.89 17.51
C ARG A 26 -21.26 -30.42 18.48
N SER A 27 -21.63 -31.26 19.44
CA SER A 27 -22.58 -30.92 20.50
C SER A 27 -21.93 -30.28 21.73
N GLU A 28 -20.63 -30.50 21.94
CA GLU A 28 -19.87 -29.98 23.08
C GLU A 28 -18.47 -29.49 22.64
N VAL A 29 -18.01 -28.38 23.22
CA VAL A 29 -16.69 -27.79 22.94
C VAL A 29 -15.80 -27.92 24.18
N VAL A 30 -14.84 -28.85 24.12
CA VAL A 30 -13.81 -29.05 25.16
C VAL A 30 -12.59 -28.18 24.87
N SER A 31 -11.84 -27.78 25.90
CA SER A 31 -10.63 -26.94 25.78
C SER A 31 -9.56 -27.53 24.87
N GLU A 32 -9.42 -28.85 24.77
CA GLU A 32 -8.45 -29.50 23.88
C GLU A 32 -8.75 -29.23 22.39
N ASN A 33 -10.00 -28.92 22.04
CA ASN A 33 -10.40 -28.64 20.66
C ASN A 33 -9.81 -27.33 20.13
N THR A 34 -9.33 -26.42 21.00
CA THR A 34 -8.69 -25.18 20.56
C THR A 34 -7.30 -25.40 19.96
N THR A 35 -6.70 -26.59 20.12
CA THR A 35 -5.41 -26.95 19.48
C THR A 35 -5.47 -27.03 17.95
N VAL A 36 -6.68 -27.17 17.39
CA VAL A 36 -6.91 -27.18 15.94
C VAL A 36 -6.84 -25.77 15.34
N LEU A 37 -7.00 -24.73 16.18
CA LEU A 37 -6.89 -23.35 15.72
C LEU A 37 -5.40 -23.02 15.52
N ALA A 38 -5.02 -22.75 14.27
CA ALA A 38 -3.70 -22.20 13.97
C ALA A 38 -3.52 -20.84 14.67
N GLU A 39 -2.31 -20.60 15.19
CA GLU A 39 -1.96 -19.28 15.73
C GLU A 39 -2.06 -18.24 14.63
N ARG A 40 -2.93 -17.23 14.82
CA ARG A 40 -3.16 -16.15 13.85
C ARG A 40 -2.43 -14.87 14.21
N ASN A 41 -1.65 -14.86 15.29
CA ASN A 41 -1.00 -13.65 15.76
C ASN A 41 0.27 -13.32 14.93
N GLN A 42 0.08 -13.17 13.61
CA GLN A 42 1.12 -12.95 12.60
C GLN A 42 1.98 -11.72 12.92
N ASN A 43 1.43 -10.73 13.62
CA ASN A 43 2.18 -9.53 13.98
C ASN A 43 3.19 -9.79 15.11
N ARG A 44 2.81 -10.59 16.12
CA ARG A 44 3.73 -11.00 17.20
C ARG A 44 4.80 -11.91 16.65
N GLU A 45 4.41 -12.88 15.83
CA GLU A 45 5.31 -13.79 15.13
C GLU A 45 6.33 -13.01 14.27
N LEU A 46 5.87 -12.04 13.48
CA LEU A 46 6.74 -11.20 12.66
C LEU A 46 7.74 -10.40 13.48
N ALA A 47 7.31 -9.78 14.58
CA ALA A 47 8.19 -9.02 15.44
C ALA A 47 9.27 -9.90 16.09
N GLU A 48 8.89 -11.09 16.55
CA GLU A 48 9.83 -12.06 17.14
C GLU A 48 10.81 -12.63 16.12
N SER A 49 10.33 -12.96 14.91
CA SER A 49 11.16 -13.39 13.79
C SER A 49 12.15 -12.32 13.34
N LEU A 50 11.72 -11.06 13.19
CA LEU A 50 12.63 -9.94 12.89
C LEU A 50 13.65 -9.76 14.01
N ARG A 51 13.23 -9.83 15.28
CA ARG A 51 14.14 -9.70 16.42
C ARG A 51 15.20 -10.78 16.42
N THR A 52 14.83 -12.01 16.05
CA THR A 52 15.73 -13.15 15.94
C THR A 52 16.66 -13.00 14.74
N MET A 53 16.13 -12.61 13.59
CA MET A 53 16.90 -12.38 12.36
C MET A 53 17.97 -11.30 12.54
N PHE A 54 17.63 -10.12 13.06
CA PHE A 54 18.60 -9.05 13.33
C PHE A 54 19.60 -9.39 14.45
N GLY A 55 19.29 -10.39 15.28
CA GLY A 55 20.20 -10.91 16.30
C GLY A 55 21.10 -12.05 15.81
N ALA A 56 20.91 -12.54 14.59
CA ALA A 56 21.62 -13.69 14.07
C ALA A 56 23.09 -13.36 13.77
N THR A 57 23.98 -14.30 14.12
CA THR A 57 25.42 -14.23 13.87
C THR A 57 25.86 -15.09 12.68
N THR A 58 24.95 -15.90 12.14
CA THR A 58 25.23 -16.80 11.02
C THR A 58 24.17 -16.63 9.94
N VAL A 59 24.56 -16.90 8.69
CA VAL A 59 23.65 -16.84 7.53
C VAL A 59 22.44 -17.74 7.73
N LYS A 60 22.68 -18.97 8.20
CA LYS A 60 21.62 -19.96 8.41
C LYS A 60 20.63 -19.51 9.48
N ALA A 61 21.11 -19.01 10.62
CA ALA A 61 20.23 -18.53 11.69
C ALA A 61 19.35 -17.35 11.23
N ALA A 62 19.90 -16.43 10.41
CA ALA A 62 19.13 -15.32 9.87
C ALA A 62 18.05 -15.77 8.87
N GLN A 63 18.36 -16.79 8.04
CA GLN A 63 17.40 -17.37 7.11
C GLN A 63 16.29 -18.13 7.84
N ASP A 64 16.66 -19.05 8.73
CA ASP A 64 15.73 -19.90 9.47
C ASP A 64 14.74 -19.05 10.29
N ALA A 65 15.19 -17.94 10.88
CA ALA A 65 14.34 -17.02 11.65
C ALA A 65 13.17 -16.40 10.86
N THR A 66 13.21 -16.42 9.53
CA THR A 66 12.20 -15.83 8.64
C THR A 66 11.53 -16.84 7.71
N LEU A 67 11.89 -18.13 7.83
CA LEU A 67 11.46 -19.17 6.91
C LEU A 67 9.96 -19.44 7.02
N ASP A 68 9.48 -19.54 8.27
CA ASP A 68 8.11 -19.93 8.63
C ASP A 68 7.11 -18.76 8.56
N LEU A 69 7.59 -17.53 8.32
CA LEU A 69 6.72 -16.36 8.21
C LEU A 69 5.79 -16.45 7.01
N ASP A 70 4.49 -16.32 7.27
CA ASP A 70 3.42 -16.15 6.27
C ASP A 70 3.42 -14.71 5.70
N LYS A 71 4.53 -14.34 5.05
CA LYS A 71 4.72 -13.09 4.33
C LYS A 71 5.41 -13.34 3.01
N LEU A 72 4.93 -12.65 1.98
CA LEU A 72 5.59 -12.67 0.68
C LEU A 72 6.98 -12.03 0.82
N PRO A 73 8.01 -12.48 0.07
CA PRO A 73 9.34 -11.89 0.13
C PRO A 73 9.37 -10.38 -0.14
N ASP A 74 8.45 -9.91 -0.99
CA ASP A 74 8.26 -8.49 -1.28
C ASP A 74 7.75 -7.69 -0.08
N GLU A 75 6.90 -8.29 0.76
CA GLU A 75 6.38 -7.65 1.97
C GLU A 75 7.42 -7.68 3.07
N LEU A 76 8.10 -8.83 3.24
CA LEU A 76 9.18 -9.00 4.20
C LEU A 76 10.30 -7.98 3.97
N GLU A 77 10.66 -7.72 2.70
CA GLU A 77 11.64 -6.68 2.34
C GLU A 77 11.27 -5.32 2.96
N LYS A 78 10.00 -4.92 2.90
CA LYS A 78 9.51 -3.64 3.43
C LYS A 78 9.51 -3.58 4.96
N TRP A 79 9.21 -4.70 5.61
CA TRP A 79 9.35 -4.82 7.06
C TRP A 79 10.81 -4.68 7.49
N ILE A 80 11.74 -5.30 6.78
CA ILE A 80 13.17 -5.19 7.08
C ILE A 80 13.66 -3.76 6.83
N GLU A 81 13.26 -3.12 5.72
CA GLU A 81 13.60 -1.73 5.38
C GLU A 81 13.27 -0.74 6.51
N GLU A 82 12.04 -0.79 7.02
CA GLU A 82 11.58 0.09 8.11
C GLU A 82 12.29 -0.22 9.44
N SER A 83 12.78 -1.45 9.60
CA SER A 83 13.40 -1.93 10.84
C SER A 83 14.90 -1.60 10.94
N ILE A 84 15.61 -1.51 9.81
CA ILE A 84 17.07 -1.27 9.76
C ILE A 84 17.50 -0.06 10.62
N PRO A 85 16.89 1.13 10.51
CA PRO A 85 17.31 2.30 11.30
C PRO A 85 17.11 2.15 12.80
N SER A 86 16.19 1.28 13.23
CA SER A 86 15.96 0.99 14.64
C SER A 86 16.98 0.00 15.19
N GLU A 87 17.55 -0.84 14.32
CA GLU A 87 18.45 -1.94 14.66
C GLU A 87 19.94 -1.60 14.51
N MET A 88 20.27 -0.56 13.74
CA MET A 88 21.64 -0.17 13.44
C MET A 88 21.81 1.33 13.60
N THR A 89 22.86 1.73 14.29
CA THR A 89 23.13 3.15 14.62
C THR A 89 24.36 3.70 13.90
N ASP A 90 25.36 2.86 13.58
CA ASP A 90 26.54 3.28 12.84
C ASP A 90 26.19 3.48 11.36
N SER A 91 26.67 4.59 10.79
CA SER A 91 26.38 4.95 9.39
C SER A 91 26.94 3.96 8.37
N ARG A 92 28.06 3.28 8.68
CA ARG A 92 28.66 2.31 7.75
C ARG A 92 27.85 1.02 7.74
N ASP A 93 27.43 0.56 8.92
CA ASP A 93 26.57 -0.62 9.05
C ASP A 93 25.22 -0.39 8.35
N LEU A 94 24.65 0.81 8.49
CA LEU A 94 23.44 1.21 7.77
C LEU A 94 23.64 1.17 6.25
N ALA A 95 24.76 1.72 5.75
CA ALA A 95 25.06 1.70 4.33
C ALA A 95 25.20 0.27 3.79
N ASP A 96 25.92 -0.59 4.51
CA ASP A 96 26.11 -2.00 4.14
C ASP A 96 24.77 -2.78 4.19
N ALA A 97 23.91 -2.50 5.17
CA ALA A 97 22.57 -3.07 5.28
C ALA A 97 21.69 -2.71 4.08
N PHE A 98 21.65 -1.41 3.72
CA PHE A 98 20.87 -0.94 2.57
C PHE A 98 21.46 -1.41 1.24
N ASP A 99 22.77 -1.60 1.10
CA ASP A 99 23.37 -2.22 -0.09
C ASP A 99 22.93 -3.68 -0.24
N ALA A 100 22.94 -4.45 0.86
CA ALA A 100 22.44 -5.83 0.87
C ALA A 100 20.94 -5.90 0.49
N LEU A 101 20.13 -5.01 1.07
CA LEU A 101 18.70 -4.92 0.78
C LEU A 101 18.43 -4.49 -0.68
N SER A 102 19.21 -3.53 -1.20
CA SER A 102 19.14 -3.10 -2.60
C SER A 102 19.38 -4.25 -3.57
N ARG A 103 20.37 -5.11 -3.29
CA ARG A 103 20.63 -6.32 -4.08
C ARG A 103 19.47 -7.31 -4.00
N ALA A 104 18.84 -7.46 -2.83
CA ALA A 104 17.64 -8.28 -2.68
C ALA A 104 16.50 -7.78 -3.58
N ASN A 105 16.26 -6.47 -3.61
CA ASN A 105 15.24 -5.85 -4.47
C ASN A 105 15.46 -6.16 -5.95
N VAL A 106 16.72 -6.16 -6.42
CA VAL A 106 17.05 -6.52 -7.81
C VAL A 106 16.58 -7.95 -8.13
N TYR A 107 16.76 -8.91 -7.22
CA TYR A 107 16.26 -10.27 -7.40
C TYR A 107 14.73 -10.35 -7.35
N LEU A 108 14.08 -9.59 -6.47
CA LEU A 108 12.61 -9.51 -6.42
C LEU A 108 12.04 -8.92 -7.72
N LYS A 109 12.64 -7.84 -8.23
CA LYS A 109 12.28 -7.26 -9.54
C LYS A 109 12.45 -8.27 -10.67
N ARG A 110 13.58 -8.96 -10.74
CA ARG A 110 13.82 -10.01 -11.76
C ARG A 110 12.81 -11.14 -11.64
N THR A 111 12.43 -11.53 -10.43
CA THR A 111 11.38 -12.53 -10.20
C THR A 111 10.07 -12.11 -10.84
N ARG A 112 9.65 -10.86 -10.66
CA ARG A 112 8.41 -10.33 -11.26
C ARG A 112 8.49 -10.20 -12.77
N THR A 113 9.64 -9.77 -13.31
CA THR A 113 9.82 -9.62 -14.77
C THR A 113 9.92 -10.97 -15.49
N LEU A 114 10.64 -11.94 -14.92
CA LEU A 114 10.94 -13.22 -15.56
C LEU A 114 10.01 -14.35 -15.10
N GLN A 115 9.16 -14.11 -14.09
CA GLN A 115 8.32 -15.11 -13.42
C GLN A 115 9.11 -16.30 -12.86
N HIS A 116 10.40 -16.12 -12.58
CA HIS A 116 11.27 -17.17 -12.06
C HIS A 116 11.39 -17.10 -10.54
N TYR A 117 10.47 -17.78 -9.84
CA TYR A 117 10.37 -17.76 -8.36
C TYR A 117 11.57 -18.38 -7.62
N GLY A 118 12.41 -19.15 -8.29
CA GLY A 118 13.68 -19.62 -7.70
C GLY A 118 14.62 -18.47 -7.29
N MET A 119 14.41 -17.25 -7.80
CA MET A 119 15.18 -16.07 -7.38
C MET A 119 14.82 -15.58 -5.97
N TRP A 120 13.70 -16.04 -5.40
CA TRP A 120 13.31 -15.71 -4.02
C TRP A 120 14.29 -16.23 -2.98
N SER A 121 14.98 -17.36 -3.21
CA SER A 121 16.00 -17.86 -2.28
C SER A 121 17.17 -16.88 -2.16
N TYR A 122 17.62 -16.33 -3.29
CA TYR A 122 18.67 -15.30 -3.35
C TYR A 122 18.20 -14.00 -2.70
N ALA A 123 16.98 -13.54 -3.02
CA ALA A 123 16.41 -12.35 -2.42
C ALA A 123 16.31 -12.50 -0.88
N ARG A 124 15.76 -13.62 -0.39
CA ARG A 124 15.64 -13.92 1.04
C ARG A 124 17.00 -13.91 1.71
N THR A 125 17.99 -14.58 1.15
CA THR A 125 19.36 -14.60 1.70
C THR A 125 19.96 -13.20 1.83
N MET A 126 19.80 -12.37 0.80
CA MET A 126 20.34 -11.01 0.80
C MET A 126 19.60 -10.08 1.77
N MET A 127 18.27 -10.14 1.82
CA MET A 127 17.48 -9.28 2.71
C MET A 127 17.57 -9.70 4.18
N THR A 128 17.84 -10.98 4.49
CA THR A 128 17.95 -11.46 5.88
C THR A 128 19.40 -11.48 6.35
N ALA A 129 20.18 -12.46 5.89
CA ALA A 129 21.56 -12.65 6.32
C ALA A 129 22.46 -11.49 5.89
N GLY A 130 22.27 -10.95 4.68
CA GLY A 130 23.04 -9.81 4.21
C GLY A 130 22.84 -8.57 5.08
N VAL A 131 21.60 -8.33 5.52
CA VAL A 131 21.28 -7.24 6.45
C VAL A 131 21.77 -7.56 7.86
N ALA A 132 21.43 -8.71 8.44
CA ALA A 132 21.82 -9.07 9.80
C ALA A 132 23.34 -9.00 10.03
N LEU A 133 24.12 -9.50 9.08
CA LEU A 133 25.59 -9.57 9.16
C LEU A 133 26.30 -8.26 8.77
N SER A 134 25.58 -7.25 8.27
CA SER A 134 26.14 -5.93 7.99
C SER A 134 26.52 -5.16 9.25
N ARG A 135 25.93 -5.51 10.40
CA ARG A 135 26.26 -4.91 11.68
C ARG A 135 27.64 -5.37 12.14
N ARG A 136 28.63 -4.47 12.06
CA ARG A 136 30.01 -4.72 12.46
C ARG A 136 30.42 -3.85 13.65
N HIS A 137 29.68 -2.78 13.92
CA HIS A 137 30.03 -1.77 14.91
C HIS A 137 28.88 -1.56 15.91
N GLY A 138 29.26 -1.25 17.15
CA GLY A 138 28.32 -0.93 18.22
C GLY A 138 27.57 -2.15 18.78
N ARG A 139 26.84 -1.91 19.87
CA ARG A 139 25.93 -2.90 20.45
C ARG A 139 24.58 -2.77 19.76
N ARG A 140 23.89 -3.90 19.60
CA ARG A 140 22.51 -3.91 19.15
C ARG A 140 21.64 -3.08 20.11
N PRO A 141 20.91 -2.06 19.63
CA PRO A 141 19.98 -1.29 20.45
C PRO A 141 18.79 -2.14 20.90
N HIS A 142 18.16 -1.76 22.00
CA HIS A 142 16.93 -2.40 22.44
C HIS A 142 15.76 -1.86 21.61
N VAL A 143 15.24 -2.69 20.71
CA VAL A 143 14.06 -2.37 19.89
C VAL A 143 12.81 -2.88 20.61
N SER A 144 11.94 -1.97 21.04
CA SER A 144 10.69 -2.31 21.74
C SER A 144 9.64 -2.88 20.80
N GLU A 145 9.50 -2.33 19.59
CA GLU A 145 8.46 -2.70 18.63
C GLU A 145 8.93 -2.43 17.19
N TYR A 146 8.49 -3.28 16.25
CA TYR A 146 8.67 -3.07 14.82
C TYR A 146 7.44 -2.39 14.23
N ARG A 147 7.67 -1.26 13.56
CA ARG A 147 6.59 -0.44 12.99
C ARG A 147 6.11 -1.02 11.67
N PHE A 148 4.82 -0.83 11.39
CA PHE A 148 4.26 -1.15 10.09
C PHE A 148 4.96 -0.33 8.98
N PRO A 149 5.32 -0.94 7.83
CA PRO A 149 6.07 -0.25 6.78
C PRO A 149 5.34 0.97 6.24
N SER A 150 6.01 2.11 6.31
CA SER A 150 5.48 3.39 5.82
C SER A 150 5.24 3.36 4.31
N SER A 151 5.99 2.54 3.56
CA SER A 151 5.86 2.37 2.11
C SER A 151 4.45 1.93 1.69
N PHE A 152 3.82 1.01 2.42
CA PHE A 152 2.45 0.57 2.12
C PHE A 152 1.44 1.69 2.33
N ILE A 153 1.63 2.50 3.38
CA ILE A 153 0.78 3.65 3.66
C ILE A 153 0.91 4.68 2.53
N VAL A 154 2.14 5.00 2.12
CA VAL A 154 2.41 5.95 1.03
C VAL A 154 1.84 5.44 -0.29
N MET A 155 2.05 4.18 -0.65
CA MET A 155 1.51 3.57 -1.86
C MET A 155 -0.03 3.56 -1.87
N SER A 156 -0.65 3.23 -0.73
CA SER A 156 -2.10 3.25 -0.58
C SER A 156 -2.67 4.66 -0.79
N ARG A 157 -2.06 5.68 -0.15
CA ARG A 157 -2.44 7.09 -0.33
C ARG A 157 -2.24 7.56 -1.77
N ALA A 158 -1.14 7.17 -2.41
CA ALA A 158 -0.83 7.55 -3.78
C ALA A 158 -1.74 6.88 -4.82
N LYS A 159 -2.38 5.75 -4.50
CA LYS A 159 -3.19 4.95 -5.43
C LYS A 159 -4.29 5.78 -6.11
N GLY A 160 -5.04 6.58 -5.35
CA GLY A 160 -6.10 7.43 -5.90
C GLY A 160 -5.57 8.48 -6.87
N THR A 161 -4.56 9.23 -6.46
CA THR A 161 -3.92 10.26 -7.32
C THR A 161 -3.26 9.65 -8.56
N THR A 162 -2.65 8.48 -8.43
CA THR A 162 -2.01 7.77 -9.55
C THR A 162 -3.05 7.30 -10.56
N ALA A 163 -4.16 6.73 -10.08
CA ALA A 163 -5.28 6.33 -10.94
C ALA A 163 -5.86 7.52 -11.73
N ALA A 164 -6.08 8.67 -11.08
CA ALA A 164 -6.55 9.88 -11.76
C ALA A 164 -5.54 10.39 -12.81
N LYS A 165 -4.24 10.43 -12.48
CA LYS A 165 -3.18 10.77 -13.44
C LYS A 165 -3.13 9.81 -14.63
N ASP A 166 -3.34 8.50 -14.41
CA ASP A 166 -3.35 7.51 -15.47
C ASP A 166 -4.60 7.56 -16.35
N SER A 167 -5.77 7.88 -15.76
CA SER A 167 -6.99 8.17 -16.52
C SER A 167 -6.80 9.38 -17.44
N LEU A 168 -6.38 10.53 -16.88
CA LEU A 168 -6.07 11.75 -17.63
C LEU A 168 -5.03 11.51 -18.73
N ARG A 169 -3.95 10.77 -18.41
CA ARG A 169 -2.95 10.38 -19.41
C ARG A 169 -3.57 9.59 -20.55
N THR A 170 -4.44 8.64 -20.26
CA THR A 170 -5.05 7.78 -21.29
C THR A 170 -5.99 8.57 -22.21
N LYS A 171 -6.74 9.52 -21.65
CA LYS A 171 -7.71 10.35 -22.39
C LYS A 171 -7.04 11.49 -23.17
N LEU A 172 -6.08 12.19 -22.57
CA LEU A 172 -5.51 13.43 -23.13
C LEU A 172 -4.19 13.22 -23.87
N SER A 173 -3.31 12.31 -23.45
CA SER A 173 -1.98 12.12 -24.07
C SER A 173 -2.02 11.92 -25.59
N PRO A 174 -3.01 11.21 -26.19
CA PRO A 174 -3.09 11.06 -27.65
C PRO A 174 -3.29 12.38 -28.38
N GLN A 175 -4.04 13.33 -27.80
CA GLN A 175 -4.33 14.64 -28.40
C GLN A 175 -3.09 15.54 -28.44
N PHE A 176 -2.18 15.37 -27.47
CA PHE A 176 -0.93 16.14 -27.40
C PHE A 176 0.22 15.51 -28.19
N HIS A 177 0.03 14.33 -28.80
CA HIS A 177 1.08 13.58 -29.50
C HIS A 177 2.37 13.38 -28.67
N THR A 178 2.24 13.24 -27.34
CA THR A 178 3.36 13.00 -26.42
C THR A 178 3.32 11.60 -25.84
N SER A 179 4.46 11.11 -25.37
CA SER A 179 4.49 9.86 -24.60
C SER A 179 3.79 10.06 -23.26
N GLY A 180 3.14 9.03 -22.74
CA GLY A 180 2.42 9.12 -21.47
C GLY A 180 3.31 9.53 -20.28
N LYS A 181 4.61 9.27 -20.34
CA LYS A 181 5.59 9.76 -19.36
C LYS A 181 5.75 11.28 -19.48
N ARG A 182 6.08 11.79 -20.69
CA ARG A 182 6.22 13.25 -20.94
C ARG A 182 4.92 14.00 -20.66
N PHE A 183 3.77 13.43 -20.98
CA PHE A 183 2.48 14.03 -20.64
C PHE A 183 2.33 14.28 -19.14
N LYS A 184 2.67 13.29 -18.30
CA LYS A 184 2.57 13.42 -16.84
C LYS A 184 3.56 14.43 -16.25
N GLU A 185 4.77 14.50 -16.82
CA GLU A 185 5.87 15.34 -16.31
C GLU A 185 5.74 16.80 -16.77
N ASP A 186 5.43 17.02 -18.05
CA ASP A 186 5.52 18.34 -18.68
C ASP A 186 4.15 18.99 -18.92
N VAL A 187 3.17 18.21 -19.40
CA VAL A 187 1.88 18.73 -19.88
C VAL A 187 0.86 18.84 -18.74
N LEU A 188 0.72 17.78 -17.95
CA LEU A 188 -0.30 17.67 -16.91
C LEU A 188 -0.21 18.77 -15.83
N PRO A 189 0.97 19.15 -15.31
CA PRO A 189 1.08 20.26 -14.35
C PRO A 189 0.57 21.58 -14.93
N SER A 190 0.88 21.84 -16.20
CA SER A 190 0.42 23.02 -16.93
C SER A 190 -1.10 23.02 -17.12
N LEU A 191 -1.69 21.86 -17.43
CA LEU A 191 -3.14 21.69 -17.55
C LEU A 191 -3.88 21.91 -16.22
N VAL A 192 -3.32 21.43 -15.11
CA VAL A 192 -3.88 21.70 -13.76
C VAL A 192 -3.93 23.20 -13.48
N MET A 193 -2.87 23.93 -13.81
CA MET A 193 -2.82 25.38 -13.63
C MET A 193 -3.85 26.12 -14.49
N LEU A 194 -4.00 25.71 -15.75
CA LEU A 194 -5.00 26.29 -16.67
C LEU A 194 -6.43 26.00 -16.22
N ALA A 195 -6.73 24.74 -15.88
CA ALA A 195 -8.06 24.30 -15.44
C ALA A 195 -8.54 25.02 -14.18
N ARG A 196 -7.63 25.38 -13.27
CA ARG A 196 -7.96 26.12 -12.05
C ARG A 196 -8.26 27.60 -12.31
N ARG A 197 -7.64 28.18 -13.34
CA ARG A 197 -7.75 29.60 -13.66
C ARG A 197 -8.93 29.91 -14.59
N ASP A 198 -9.18 29.03 -15.55
CA ASP A 198 -10.19 29.21 -16.59
C ASP A 198 -11.14 28.02 -16.65
N ARG A 199 -12.39 28.26 -16.23
CA ARG A 199 -13.43 27.23 -16.21
C ARG A 199 -13.99 26.92 -17.58
N ASP A 200 -13.91 27.83 -18.53
CA ASP A 200 -14.46 27.61 -19.87
C ASP A 200 -13.53 26.70 -20.68
N ILE A 201 -12.22 26.85 -20.50
CA ILE A 201 -11.22 25.89 -21.02
C ILE A 201 -11.45 24.50 -20.42
N LEU A 202 -11.71 24.42 -19.10
CA LEU A 202 -11.99 23.15 -18.46
C LEU A 202 -13.24 22.47 -19.03
N VAL A 203 -14.35 23.21 -19.23
CA VAL A 203 -15.58 22.66 -19.84
C VAL A 203 -15.31 22.10 -21.23
N LYS A 204 -14.53 22.81 -22.07
CA LYS A 204 -14.13 22.32 -23.40
C LYS A 204 -13.30 21.04 -23.30
N LEU A 205 -12.28 21.01 -22.43
CA LEU A 205 -11.45 19.82 -22.21
C LEU A 205 -12.29 18.61 -21.76
N VAL A 206 -13.29 18.81 -20.90
CA VAL A 206 -14.17 17.74 -20.46
C VAL A 206 -15.03 17.20 -21.61
N LEU A 207 -15.53 18.08 -22.48
CA LEU A 207 -16.29 17.70 -23.67
C LEU A 207 -15.44 16.95 -24.69
N ASP A 208 -14.26 17.48 -25.00
CA ASP A 208 -13.38 16.96 -26.05
C ASP A 208 -12.70 15.64 -25.67
N ALA A 209 -12.42 15.43 -24.38
CA ALA A 209 -11.69 14.26 -23.89
C ALA A 209 -12.53 13.32 -23.01
N GLU A 210 -13.84 13.57 -22.89
CA GLU A 210 -14.79 12.76 -22.10
C GLU A 210 -14.27 12.47 -20.67
N LEU A 211 -13.84 13.54 -20.00
CA LEU A 211 -13.31 13.46 -18.64
C LEU A 211 -14.42 13.09 -17.66
N ASP A 212 -14.08 12.26 -16.67
CA ASP A 212 -15.00 11.85 -15.61
C ASP A 212 -14.92 12.78 -14.38
N ASP A 213 -15.83 12.60 -13.43
CA ASP A 213 -15.88 13.39 -12.20
C ASP A 213 -14.55 13.32 -11.41
N GLY A 214 -13.83 12.20 -11.50
CA GLY A 214 -12.55 11.99 -10.81
C GLY A 214 -11.40 12.77 -11.47
N ASP A 215 -11.36 12.79 -12.80
CA ASP A 215 -10.42 13.55 -13.61
C ASP A 215 -10.58 15.07 -13.36
N VAL A 216 -11.83 15.55 -13.36
CA VAL A 216 -12.16 16.96 -13.10
C VAL A 216 -11.80 17.33 -11.65
N ALA A 217 -12.10 16.46 -10.69
CA ALA A 217 -11.71 16.64 -9.30
C ALA A 217 -10.18 16.76 -9.14
N TYR A 218 -9.41 15.92 -9.85
CA TYR A 218 -7.96 15.99 -9.84
C TYR A 218 -7.44 17.32 -10.44
N LEU A 219 -7.97 17.75 -11.58
CA LEU A 219 -7.56 19.02 -12.21
C LEU A 219 -7.85 20.23 -11.31
N LEU A 220 -8.99 20.23 -10.63
CA LEU A 220 -9.37 21.31 -9.70
C LEU A 220 -8.64 21.22 -8.35
N GLY A 221 -8.07 20.07 -7.99
CA GLY A 221 -7.49 19.83 -6.67
C GLY A 221 -8.54 19.68 -5.56
N SER A 222 -9.74 19.21 -5.92
CA SER A 222 -10.88 19.06 -5.02
C SER A 222 -11.30 17.59 -4.91
N GLU A 223 -12.21 17.28 -3.99
CA GLU A 223 -12.79 15.93 -3.90
C GLU A 223 -13.83 15.69 -5.01
N PRO A 224 -14.00 14.41 -5.43
CA PRO A 224 -15.12 14.01 -6.29
C PRO A 224 -16.45 14.34 -5.59
N GLY A 225 -17.32 15.12 -6.24
CA GLY A 225 -18.59 15.59 -5.67
C GLY A 225 -18.49 16.93 -4.90
N SER A 226 -17.36 17.64 -4.97
CA SER A 226 -17.31 19.03 -4.53
C SER A 226 -18.19 19.93 -5.43
N SER A 227 -18.73 21.01 -4.86
CA SER A 227 -19.59 21.96 -5.59
C SER A 227 -18.94 22.55 -6.84
N GLY A 228 -17.61 22.64 -6.86
CA GLY A 228 -16.84 23.06 -8.04
C GLY A 228 -16.89 22.05 -9.18
N VAL A 229 -16.80 20.75 -8.88
CA VAL A 229 -16.88 19.67 -9.87
C VAL A 229 -18.31 19.54 -10.40
N GLU A 230 -19.30 19.56 -9.51
CA GLU A 230 -20.72 19.49 -9.91
C GLU A 230 -21.12 20.65 -10.82
N ALA A 231 -20.65 21.87 -10.54
CA ALA A 231 -20.93 23.04 -11.38
C ALA A 231 -20.33 22.90 -12.79
N VAL A 232 -19.13 22.32 -12.91
CA VAL A 232 -18.48 22.07 -14.21
C VAL A 232 -19.24 20.98 -14.97
N MET A 233 -19.55 19.86 -14.32
CA MET A 233 -20.28 18.75 -14.94
C MET A 233 -21.71 19.14 -15.33
N ALA A 234 -22.39 19.98 -14.54
CA ALA A 234 -23.69 20.54 -14.89
C ALA A 234 -23.61 21.40 -16.16
N LYS A 235 -22.62 22.29 -16.27
CA LYS A 235 -22.38 23.09 -17.48
C LYS A 235 -22.09 22.20 -18.70
N VAL A 236 -21.32 21.14 -18.53
CA VAL A 236 -21.02 20.17 -19.59
C VAL A 236 -22.30 19.47 -20.08
N ARG A 237 -23.20 19.06 -19.18
CA ARG A 237 -24.49 18.44 -19.54
C ARG A 237 -25.39 19.38 -20.34
N VAL A 238 -25.48 20.64 -19.91
CA VAL A 238 -26.23 21.69 -20.64
C VAL A 238 -25.67 21.88 -22.06
N VAL A 239 -24.34 21.89 -22.21
CA VAL A 239 -23.70 22.05 -23.52
C VAL A 239 -23.85 20.81 -24.42
N LYS A 240 -23.92 19.60 -23.85
CA LYS A 240 -24.21 18.36 -24.60
C LYS A 240 -25.66 18.24 -25.09
N GLY A 241 -26.56 19.12 -24.65
CA GLY A 241 -27.97 19.09 -25.07
C GLY A 241 -28.80 17.99 -24.40
N GLU A 242 -28.33 17.43 -23.29
CA GLU A 242 -29.08 16.48 -22.46
C GLU A 242 -29.93 17.23 -21.42
N ASP A 243 -30.93 17.97 -21.87
CA ASP A 243 -31.97 18.52 -20.99
C ASP A 243 -33.16 17.55 -20.90
N GLU A 244 -33.19 16.73 -19.84
CA GLU A 244 -34.42 16.53 -19.07
C GLU A 244 -34.11 16.49 -17.56
N PRO A 245 -34.91 17.16 -16.71
CA PRO A 245 -34.69 17.23 -15.27
C PRO A 245 -35.20 15.96 -14.57
N GLY A 246 -34.39 14.90 -14.56
CA GLY A 246 -34.68 13.66 -13.85
C GLY A 246 -34.15 13.67 -12.40
N LYS A 247 -35.01 14.04 -11.45
CA LYS A 247 -34.96 13.78 -9.98
C LYS A 247 -33.57 13.74 -9.29
N ALA A 248 -33.36 14.71 -8.41
CA ALA A 248 -32.39 14.64 -7.32
C ALA A 248 -32.51 13.32 -6.53
N VAL A 249 -31.64 12.35 -6.83
CA VAL A 249 -31.41 11.21 -5.95
C VAL A 249 -30.44 11.69 -4.88
N LYS A 250 -30.95 11.88 -3.66
CA LYS A 250 -30.15 12.16 -2.47
C LYS A 250 -29.03 11.12 -2.35
N ALA A 251 -27.80 11.51 -2.63
CA ALA A 251 -26.63 10.70 -2.31
C ALA A 251 -26.54 10.57 -0.78
N LYS A 252 -26.71 9.34 -0.29
CA LYS A 252 -26.47 8.94 1.10
C LYS A 252 -25.07 9.42 1.49
N GLY A 253 -24.98 10.24 2.55
CA GLY A 253 -23.71 10.75 3.06
C GLY A 253 -22.70 9.64 3.29
N ARG A 254 -21.63 9.63 2.49
CA ARG A 254 -20.46 8.78 2.73
C ARG A 254 -19.63 9.45 3.83
N PRO A 255 -19.14 8.71 4.83
CA PRO A 255 -18.44 9.31 5.97
C PRO A 255 -17.25 10.13 5.47
N LYS A 256 -17.09 11.35 6.02
CA LYS A 256 -15.99 12.28 5.73
C LYS A 256 -14.65 11.52 5.76
N GLY A 257 -14.13 11.19 4.59
CA GLY A 257 -12.69 10.97 4.43
C GLY A 257 -11.99 12.31 4.68
N ARG A 258 -10.81 12.26 5.29
CA ARG A 258 -10.00 13.46 5.52
C ARG A 258 -9.64 14.11 4.19
N SER A 259 -9.77 15.43 4.12
CA SER A 259 -9.62 16.18 2.88
C SER A 259 -8.15 16.24 2.44
N LEU A 260 -7.94 16.41 1.13
CA LEU A 260 -6.62 16.66 0.54
C LEU A 260 -5.98 18.00 1.00
N GLY A 261 -6.75 18.87 1.65
CA GLY A 261 -6.31 20.17 2.19
C GLY A 261 -6.10 20.19 3.71
N ASP A 262 -6.39 19.10 4.42
CA ASP A 262 -6.06 18.95 5.84
C ASP A 262 -4.63 18.40 6.07
N PHE A 263 -3.81 18.36 5.01
CA PHE A 263 -2.40 17.96 5.04
C PHE A 263 -1.54 18.89 4.19
#